data_AF-A0A2R7NQR5-F1
#
_entry.id   AF-A0A2R7NQR5-F1
#
_cell.length_a   1.000
_cell.length_b   1.000
_cell.length_c   1.000
_cell.angle_alpha   90.00
_cell.angle_beta   90.00
_cell.angle_gamma   90.00
#
_symmetry.space_group_name_H-M   'P 1'
#
loop_
_entity.id
_entity.type
_entity.pdbx_description
1 polymer ?
#
loop_
_entity_poly.entity_id
_entity_poly.type
_entity_poly.pdbx_seq_one_letter_code
_entity_poly.pdbx_strand_id
1 'polypeptide(L)'
;IWGYNQTLPLVQIQGITYVELMQIFGLSTTPTAYLNLDIVKKSNIDKDANSEQLLISSLESFRKNPALQNYSITTYTYNPLVGITSKTSPTGIRENYIYDTKNRLGKITNISGETIKDFNYNYASPYTYPTIFYNSEQTKTFTRRNCGAGFAGGTYTYTVPAETYSSTSKADAEQQALYDLEANGQLLANTNAICIPSECPFTPTGGLSLSTPSVIYNEGNVVKFSAYISTNNLDPNFFYTNRTLGLISGNCKRTLTATVFTFNEPPGGMFGDTPANRTWEIRVDIGGNVSAKLISGTIVPGRYNYLNFTFQFDKN
;
A
#
# COMPACT_ATOMS: atom_id res chain seq x y z
N ILE A 1 30.26 -52.97 26.94
CA ILE A 1 30.67 -52.41 28.26
C ILE A 1 30.06 -51.02 28.39
N TRP A 2 29.38 -50.74 29.50
CA TRP A 2 28.79 -49.43 29.80
C TRP A 2 29.70 -48.64 30.73
N GLY A 3 29.81 -47.33 30.52
CA GLY A 3 30.59 -46.41 31.35
C GLY A 3 29.70 -45.29 31.90
N TYR A 4 30.31 -44.24 32.44
CA TYR A 4 29.61 -43.05 32.94
C TYR A 4 28.50 -43.42 33.94
N ASN A 5 28.87 -44.16 34.98
CA ASN A 5 27.96 -44.73 35.98
C ASN A 5 26.88 -45.63 35.35
N GLN A 6 27.26 -46.38 34.32
CA GLN A 6 26.41 -47.34 33.58
C GLN A 6 25.32 -46.68 32.73
N THR A 7 25.46 -45.39 32.38
CA THR A 7 24.44 -44.65 31.63
C THR A 7 24.73 -44.56 30.13
N LEU A 8 25.98 -44.70 29.70
CA LEU A 8 26.40 -44.54 28.30
C LEU A 8 27.26 -45.71 27.80
N PRO A 9 27.13 -46.15 26.54
CA PRO A 9 27.97 -47.21 25.98
C PRO A 9 29.44 -46.77 25.90
N LEU A 10 30.37 -47.46 26.56
CA LEU A 10 31.78 -47.08 26.56
C LEU A 10 32.59 -47.83 25.51
N VAL A 11 32.34 -49.15 25.42
CA VAL A 11 33.03 -50.04 24.48
C VAL A 11 32.04 -51.06 23.92
N GLN A 12 32.02 -51.19 22.59
CA GLN A 12 31.36 -52.26 21.87
C GLN A 12 32.42 -53.24 21.35
N ILE A 13 32.25 -54.52 21.64
CA ILE A 13 33.16 -55.58 21.20
C ILE A 13 32.33 -56.64 20.51
N GLN A 14 32.66 -56.96 19.26
CA GLN A 14 31.95 -57.95 18.46
C GLN A 14 32.74 -59.26 18.42
N GLY A 15 32.02 -60.38 18.56
CA GLY A 15 32.59 -61.72 18.45
C GLY A 15 33.11 -62.33 19.75
N ILE A 16 32.95 -61.67 20.90
CA ILE A 16 33.36 -62.17 22.22
C ILE A 16 32.16 -62.33 23.16
N THR A 17 32.16 -63.36 24.00
CA THR A 17 31.20 -63.48 25.10
C THR A 17 31.61 -62.65 26.31
N TYR A 18 30.66 -62.30 27.18
CA TYR A 18 30.97 -61.58 28.42
C TYR A 18 31.93 -62.37 29.33
N VAL A 19 31.72 -63.69 29.43
CA VAL A 19 32.55 -64.58 30.27
C VAL A 19 34.00 -64.59 29.80
N GLU A 20 34.24 -64.80 28.51
CA GLU A 20 35.58 -64.77 27.92
C GLU A 20 36.25 -63.41 28.14
N LEU A 21 35.51 -62.32 27.93
CA LEU A 21 36.03 -60.97 28.17
C LEU A 21 36.46 -60.79 29.63
N MET A 22 35.64 -61.20 30.61
CA MET A 22 35.99 -61.06 32.03
C MET A 22 37.21 -61.92 32.40
N GLN A 23 37.30 -63.14 31.85
CA GLN A 23 38.46 -64.03 32.06
C GLN A 23 39.76 -63.44 31.50
N ILE A 24 39.73 -62.80 30.32
CA ILE A 24 40.90 -62.09 29.74
C ILE A 24 41.46 -61.04 30.70
N PHE A 25 40.59 -60.37 31.45
CA PHE A 25 40.99 -59.35 32.43
C PHE A 25 41.12 -59.87 33.87
N GLY A 26 41.04 -61.20 34.09
CA GLY A 26 41.16 -61.80 35.43
C GLY A 26 40.03 -61.40 36.39
N LEU A 27 38.85 -61.07 35.86
CA LEU A 27 37.67 -60.65 36.63
C LEU A 27 36.68 -61.79 36.81
N SER A 28 35.80 -61.68 37.82
CA SER A 28 34.72 -62.64 38.03
C SER A 28 33.70 -62.58 36.87
N THR A 29 32.92 -63.64 36.69
CA THR A 29 31.89 -63.71 35.64
C THR A 29 30.54 -63.10 36.06
N THR A 30 30.51 -62.39 37.20
CA THR A 30 29.29 -61.70 37.65
C THR A 30 28.93 -60.56 36.69
N PRO A 31 27.64 -60.24 36.47
CA PRO A 31 27.21 -59.23 35.49
C PRO A 31 27.78 -57.82 35.73
N THR A 32 28.29 -57.53 36.93
CA THR A 32 28.83 -56.22 37.33
C THR A 32 30.35 -56.20 37.44
N ALA A 33 31.04 -57.34 37.25
CA ALA A 33 32.49 -57.42 37.38
C ALA A 33 33.24 -56.44 36.48
N TYR A 34 32.70 -56.16 35.29
CA TYR A 34 33.27 -55.21 34.32
C TYR A 34 33.40 -53.79 34.88
N LEU A 35 32.65 -53.41 35.93
CA LEU A 35 32.78 -52.12 36.61
C LEU A 35 34.17 -51.91 37.21
N ASN A 36 34.93 -52.99 37.42
CA ASN A 36 36.30 -52.94 37.92
C ASN A 36 37.34 -52.62 36.84
N LEU A 37 36.98 -52.65 35.55
CA LEU A 37 37.86 -52.29 34.45
C LEU A 37 38.29 -50.82 34.58
N ASP A 38 39.58 -50.55 34.31
CA ASP A 38 40.16 -49.20 34.38
C ASP A 38 39.41 -48.20 33.48
N ILE A 39 39.02 -48.63 32.28
CA ILE A 39 38.21 -47.84 31.34
C ILE A 39 36.89 -47.37 31.97
N VAL A 40 36.23 -48.21 32.77
CA VAL A 40 34.95 -47.87 33.40
C VAL A 40 35.18 -46.89 34.55
N LYS A 41 36.15 -47.16 35.41
CA LYS A 41 36.51 -46.26 36.52
C LYS A 41 36.87 -44.87 36.02
N LYS A 42 37.67 -44.78 34.95
CA LYS A 42 38.03 -43.52 34.31
C LYS A 42 36.84 -42.81 33.68
N SER A 43 35.92 -43.55 33.05
CA SER A 43 34.70 -42.95 32.50
C SER A 43 33.79 -42.33 33.56
N ASN A 44 33.79 -42.88 34.79
CA ASN A 44 32.94 -42.37 35.87
C ASN A 44 33.47 -41.05 36.48
N ILE A 45 34.76 -40.76 36.31
CA ILE A 45 35.40 -39.53 36.81
C ILE A 45 35.68 -38.52 35.68
N ASP A 46 35.27 -38.85 34.46
CA ASP A 46 35.44 -37.98 33.30
C ASP A 46 34.50 -36.77 33.38
N LYS A 47 35.08 -35.58 33.39
CA LYS A 47 34.38 -34.30 33.60
C LYS A 47 34.91 -33.15 32.72
N ASP A 48 36.12 -33.27 32.18
CA ASP A 48 36.80 -32.23 31.42
C ASP A 48 37.79 -32.83 30.40
N ALA A 49 38.38 -31.99 29.56
CA ALA A 49 39.29 -32.43 28.51
C ALA A 49 40.51 -33.23 29.01
N ASN A 50 40.98 -32.96 30.24
CA ASN A 50 42.13 -33.67 30.80
C ASN A 50 41.74 -35.08 31.24
N SER A 51 40.62 -35.22 31.96
CA SER A 51 40.11 -36.54 32.34
C SER A 51 39.72 -37.36 31.12
N GLU A 52 39.19 -36.71 30.09
CA GLU A 52 38.82 -37.37 28.84
C GLU A 52 40.07 -37.90 28.14
N GLN A 53 41.15 -37.13 28.06
CA GLN A 53 42.39 -37.59 27.46
C GLN A 53 43.00 -38.81 28.20
N LEU A 54 42.85 -38.87 29.52
CA LEU A 54 43.24 -40.04 30.32
C LEU A 54 42.36 -41.27 30.05
N LEU A 55 41.05 -41.06 29.87
CA LEU A 55 40.10 -42.10 29.48
C LEU A 55 40.42 -42.63 28.08
N ILE A 56 40.61 -41.73 27.11
CA ILE A 56 41.00 -42.05 25.73
C ILE A 56 42.26 -42.92 25.71
N SER A 57 43.27 -42.58 26.51
CA SER A 57 44.51 -43.34 26.59
C SER A 57 44.28 -44.76 27.16
N SER A 58 43.40 -44.90 28.15
CA SER A 58 42.99 -46.21 28.68
C SER A 58 42.21 -47.04 27.66
N LEU A 59 41.30 -46.41 26.91
CA LEU A 59 40.53 -47.05 25.84
C LEU A 59 41.44 -47.55 24.70
N GLU A 60 42.47 -46.79 24.34
CA GLU A 60 43.47 -47.25 23.36
C GLU A 60 44.28 -48.45 23.87
N SER A 61 44.72 -48.44 25.12
CA SER A 61 45.41 -49.58 25.73
C SER A 61 44.51 -50.83 25.79
N PHE A 62 43.23 -50.64 26.12
CA PHE A 62 42.23 -51.71 26.10
C PHE A 62 42.07 -52.29 24.69
N ARG A 63 41.90 -51.44 23.68
CA ARG A 63 41.73 -51.84 22.26
C ARG A 63 42.95 -52.56 21.71
N LYS A 64 44.16 -52.15 22.12
CA LYS A 64 45.44 -52.73 21.69
C LYS A 64 45.88 -53.95 22.52
N ASN A 65 45.05 -54.43 23.44
CA ASN A 65 45.38 -55.63 24.22
C ASN A 65 45.57 -56.83 23.27
N PRO A 66 46.74 -57.52 23.30
CA PRO A 66 47.00 -58.67 22.44
C PRO A 66 45.96 -59.79 22.54
N ALA A 67 45.37 -59.99 23.73
CA ALA A 67 44.32 -60.98 23.94
C ALA A 67 43.00 -60.64 23.21
N LEU A 68 42.85 -59.39 22.75
CA LEU A 68 41.66 -58.92 22.05
C LEU A 68 41.87 -58.68 20.54
N GLN A 69 43.05 -58.99 20.00
CA GLN A 69 43.44 -58.65 18.62
C GLN A 69 42.50 -59.20 17.52
N ASN A 70 41.77 -60.28 17.80
CA ASN A 70 40.86 -60.92 16.85
C ASN A 70 39.42 -60.39 16.92
N TYR A 71 39.14 -59.39 17.78
CA TYR A 71 37.81 -58.85 17.98
C TYR A 71 37.68 -57.42 17.44
N SER A 72 36.52 -57.12 16.88
CA SER A 72 36.22 -55.76 16.44
C SER A 72 35.77 -54.90 17.62
N ILE A 73 36.61 -53.94 18.00
CA ILE A 73 36.39 -53.06 19.15
C ILE A 73 36.11 -51.63 18.69
N THR A 74 34.98 -51.08 19.11
CA THR A 74 34.67 -49.65 18.95
C THR A 74 34.59 -49.00 20.33
N THR A 75 35.25 -47.87 20.53
CA THR A 75 35.24 -47.13 21.79
C THR A 75 34.61 -45.76 21.62
N TYR A 76 34.01 -45.25 22.70
CA TYR A 76 33.31 -43.97 22.71
C TYR A 76 33.68 -43.18 23.97
N THR A 77 33.78 -41.86 23.84
CA THR A 77 33.80 -40.93 24.98
C THR A 77 32.65 -39.93 24.84
N TYR A 78 32.26 -39.30 25.95
CA TYR A 78 31.08 -38.44 26.01
C TYR A 78 31.29 -37.25 26.94
N ASN A 79 30.58 -36.18 26.63
CA ASN A 79 30.15 -35.18 27.61
C ASN A 79 28.70 -35.47 27.99
N PRO A 80 28.41 -35.87 29.25
CA PRO A 80 27.04 -36.12 29.69
C PRO A 80 26.11 -34.94 29.38
N LEU A 81 24.87 -35.23 28.95
CA LEU A 81 23.86 -34.26 28.48
C LEU A 81 24.16 -33.53 27.17
N VAL A 82 25.35 -33.69 26.58
CA VAL A 82 25.71 -33.10 25.28
C VAL A 82 25.74 -34.16 24.20
N GLY A 83 26.60 -35.17 24.33
CA GLY A 83 26.73 -36.25 23.35
C GLY A 83 28.10 -36.90 23.32
N ILE A 84 28.33 -37.73 22.29
CA ILE A 84 29.62 -38.37 22.00
C ILE A 84 30.65 -37.28 21.72
N THR A 85 31.85 -37.38 22.28
CA THR A 85 32.98 -36.47 22.05
C THR A 85 34.05 -37.12 21.18
N SER A 86 34.28 -38.43 21.32
CA SER A 86 35.11 -39.20 20.39
C SER A 86 34.57 -40.59 20.13
N LYS A 87 34.87 -41.11 18.93
CA LYS A 87 34.60 -42.50 18.53
C LYS A 87 35.83 -43.06 17.82
N THR A 88 36.36 -44.18 18.32
CA THR A 88 37.42 -44.92 17.63
C THR A 88 36.86 -46.21 17.05
N SER A 89 36.99 -46.40 15.73
CA SER A 89 36.54 -47.61 15.02
C SER A 89 37.47 -48.82 15.27
N PRO A 90 37.07 -50.04 14.86
CA PRO A 90 37.94 -51.23 14.95
C PRO A 90 39.26 -51.07 14.19
N THR A 91 39.30 -50.28 13.12
CA THR A 91 40.51 -49.98 12.36
C THR A 91 41.44 -48.98 13.06
N GLY A 92 41.04 -48.44 14.21
CA GLY A 92 41.80 -47.45 14.98
C GLY A 92 41.64 -46.01 14.48
N ILE A 93 40.73 -45.76 13.52
CA ILE A 93 40.42 -44.41 13.04
C ILE A 93 39.54 -43.74 14.09
N ARG A 94 39.99 -42.56 14.56
CA ARG A 94 39.23 -41.75 15.52
C ARG A 94 38.56 -40.56 14.86
N GLU A 95 37.29 -40.39 15.19
CA GLU A 95 36.47 -39.22 14.90
C GLU A 95 36.24 -38.44 16.20
N ASN A 96 36.41 -37.12 16.16
CA ASN A 96 36.08 -36.21 17.24
C ASN A 96 34.82 -35.42 16.88
N TYR A 97 33.90 -35.27 17.83
CA TYR A 97 32.57 -34.70 17.65
C TYR A 97 32.49 -33.37 18.42
N ILE A 98 32.36 -32.28 17.68
CA ILE A 98 32.41 -30.91 18.19
C ILE A 98 31.01 -30.30 18.09
N TYR A 99 30.53 -29.71 19.18
CA TYR A 99 29.18 -29.15 19.29
C TYR A 99 29.20 -27.63 19.22
N ASP A 100 28.10 -27.05 18.74
CA ASP A 100 27.87 -25.61 18.81
C ASP A 100 27.50 -25.15 20.23
N THR A 101 27.33 -23.84 20.42
CA THR A 101 26.95 -23.25 21.71
C THR A 101 25.56 -23.66 22.22
N LYS A 102 24.78 -24.37 21.41
CA LYS A 102 23.45 -24.91 21.74
C LYS A 102 23.50 -26.43 21.94
N ASN A 103 24.68 -27.02 22.11
CA ASN A 103 24.89 -28.47 22.29
C ASN A 103 24.38 -29.32 21.10
N ARG A 104 24.40 -28.78 19.87
CA ARG A 104 24.09 -29.55 18.65
C ARG A 104 25.39 -29.90 17.94
N LEU A 105 25.46 -31.08 17.32
CA LEU A 105 26.66 -31.53 16.60
C LEU A 105 26.99 -30.56 15.46
N GLY A 106 28.05 -29.77 15.60
CA GLY A 106 28.47 -28.79 14.60
C GLY A 106 29.51 -29.35 13.62
N LYS A 107 30.46 -30.16 14.10
CA LYS A 107 31.55 -30.66 13.27
C LYS A 107 32.02 -32.04 13.71
N ILE A 108 32.44 -32.86 12.75
CA ILE A 108 33.21 -34.08 13.00
C ILE A 108 34.59 -33.91 12.37
N THR A 109 35.66 -34.12 13.15
CA THR A 109 37.04 -34.06 12.69
C THR A 109 37.77 -35.39 12.89
N ASN A 110 38.89 -35.59 12.22
CA ASN A 110 39.80 -36.69 12.51
C ASN A 110 40.75 -36.34 13.68
N ILE A 111 41.66 -37.26 14.02
CA ILE A 111 42.65 -37.07 15.09
C ILE A 111 43.63 -35.90 14.82
N SER A 112 43.87 -35.57 13.56
CA SER A 112 44.72 -34.45 13.12
C SER A 112 43.99 -33.11 13.12
N GLY A 113 42.68 -33.10 13.44
CA GLY A 113 41.83 -31.90 13.43
C GLY A 113 41.24 -31.54 12.06
N GLU A 114 41.45 -32.37 11.03
CA GLU A 114 40.89 -32.14 9.70
C GLU A 114 39.38 -32.42 9.70
N THR A 115 38.61 -31.59 9.01
CA THR A 115 37.15 -31.70 8.99
C THR A 115 36.70 -32.87 8.11
N ILE A 116 35.94 -33.81 8.69
CA ILE A 116 35.29 -34.92 7.97
C ILE A 116 33.86 -34.50 7.59
N LYS A 117 33.12 -33.88 8.51
CA LYS A 117 31.76 -33.37 8.30
C LYS A 117 31.58 -32.03 8.99
N ASP A 118 30.86 -31.12 8.35
CA ASP A 118 30.48 -29.81 8.88
C ASP A 118 28.96 -29.65 8.78
N PHE A 119 28.31 -29.23 9.87
CA PHE A 119 26.86 -29.15 10.01
C PHE A 119 26.43 -27.71 10.27
N ASN A 120 25.78 -27.11 9.28
CA ASN A 120 25.19 -25.78 9.40
C ASN A 120 23.67 -25.87 9.61
N TYR A 121 23.21 -25.37 10.75
CA TYR A 121 21.79 -25.38 11.09
C TYR A 121 21.17 -24.01 10.87
N ASN A 122 20.46 -23.85 9.76
CA ASN A 122 19.62 -22.69 9.53
C ASN A 122 18.27 -22.94 10.16
N TYR A 123 17.88 -22.08 11.09
CA TYR A 123 16.50 -22.04 11.54
C TYR A 123 15.68 -21.34 10.46
N ALA A 124 14.58 -21.95 10.03
CA ALA A 124 13.53 -21.20 9.35
C ALA A 124 13.12 -20.09 10.32
N SER A 125 13.26 -18.83 9.89
CA SER A 125 12.81 -17.69 10.67
C SER A 125 11.37 -17.96 11.13
N PRO A 126 11.03 -17.80 12.42
CA PRO A 126 9.66 -17.96 12.87
C PRO A 126 8.84 -16.87 12.21
N TYR A 127 8.13 -17.21 11.13
CA TYR A 127 7.04 -16.47 10.52
C TYR A 127 7.13 -14.94 10.66
N THR A 128 7.93 -14.29 9.83
CA THR A 128 7.57 -12.94 9.36
C THR A 128 6.48 -13.13 8.32
N TYR A 129 5.22 -13.22 8.75
CA TYR A 129 4.11 -12.94 7.84
C TYR A 129 4.33 -11.54 7.29
N PRO A 130 4.23 -11.30 5.98
CA PRO A 130 4.24 -9.94 5.47
C PRO A 130 3.10 -9.20 6.19
N THR A 131 3.43 -8.15 6.92
CA THR A 131 2.43 -7.27 7.50
C THR A 131 1.66 -6.66 6.34
N ILE A 132 0.43 -7.13 6.14
CA ILE A 132 -0.48 -6.55 5.17
C ILE A 132 -1.15 -5.36 5.85
N PHE A 133 -0.97 -4.19 5.26
CA PHE A 133 -1.65 -2.96 5.63
C PHE A 133 -2.81 -2.71 4.69
N TYR A 134 -3.91 -2.22 5.25
CA TYR A 134 -5.13 -1.90 4.53
C TYR A 134 -5.29 -0.38 4.42
N ASN A 135 -5.98 0.10 3.38
CA ASN A 135 -6.35 1.50 3.30
C ASN A 135 -7.34 1.87 4.42
N SER A 136 -7.26 3.10 4.91
CA SER A 136 -8.35 3.70 5.67
C SER A 136 -9.44 4.17 4.69
N GLU A 137 -10.67 4.38 5.20
CA GLU A 137 -11.75 4.95 4.39
C GLU A 137 -11.32 6.30 3.80
N GLN A 138 -11.59 6.51 2.51
CA GLN A 138 -11.35 7.75 1.80
C GLN A 138 -12.67 8.24 1.18
N THR A 139 -12.94 9.54 1.31
CA THR A 139 -14.16 10.13 0.77
C THR A 139 -13.90 11.49 0.14
N LYS A 140 -14.60 11.78 -0.96
CA LYS A 140 -14.55 13.08 -1.64
C LYS A 140 -15.88 13.36 -2.31
N THR A 141 -16.27 14.63 -2.26
CA THR A 141 -17.48 15.10 -2.95
C THR A 141 -17.10 15.70 -4.30
N PHE A 142 -17.77 15.22 -5.34
CA PHE A 142 -17.59 15.64 -6.72
C PHE A 142 -18.86 16.32 -7.22
N THR A 143 -18.70 17.35 -8.05
CA THR A 143 -19.82 18.04 -8.71
C THR A 143 -19.98 17.48 -10.12
N ARG A 144 -21.23 17.22 -10.53
CA ARG A 144 -21.55 16.83 -11.92
C ARG A 144 -21.17 17.95 -12.91
N ARG A 145 -20.52 17.63 -14.03
CA ARG A 145 -19.98 18.62 -14.99
C ARG A 145 -20.57 18.52 -16.40
N ASN A 146 -21.47 17.58 -16.65
CA ASN A 146 -22.07 17.31 -17.97
C ASN A 146 -23.56 17.69 -18.01
N CYS A 147 -23.96 18.75 -17.30
CA CYS A 147 -25.33 19.26 -17.37
C CYS A 147 -25.53 20.14 -18.61
N GLY A 148 -26.73 20.09 -19.20
CA GLY A 148 -27.10 20.95 -20.32
C GLY A 148 -27.26 22.42 -19.90
N ALA A 149 -27.39 23.32 -20.89
CA ALA A 149 -27.59 24.75 -20.65
C ALA A 149 -28.80 25.00 -19.72
N GLY A 150 -28.65 25.93 -18.77
CA GLY A 150 -29.67 26.23 -17.76
C GLY A 150 -29.63 25.36 -16.51
N PHE A 151 -28.68 24.42 -16.38
CA PHE A 151 -28.56 23.55 -15.21
C PHE A 151 -27.16 23.59 -14.59
N ALA A 152 -27.11 23.63 -13.26
CA ALA A 152 -25.90 23.42 -12.47
C ALA A 152 -25.80 21.95 -12.04
N GLY A 153 -24.58 21.46 -11.88
CA GLY A 153 -24.36 20.11 -11.35
C GLY A 153 -24.67 20.02 -9.87
N GLY A 154 -25.47 19.03 -9.48
CA GLY A 154 -25.53 18.56 -8.10
C GLY A 154 -24.23 17.87 -7.68
N THR A 155 -24.14 17.53 -6.41
CA THR A 155 -22.98 16.85 -5.82
C THR A 155 -23.21 15.36 -5.64
N TYR A 156 -22.13 14.59 -5.71
CA TYR A 156 -22.09 13.16 -5.42
C TYR A 156 -20.88 12.88 -4.54
N THR A 157 -21.09 12.23 -3.41
CA THR A 157 -20.01 11.79 -2.52
C THR A 157 -19.61 10.37 -2.90
N TYR A 158 -18.36 10.22 -3.34
CA TYR A 158 -17.77 8.90 -3.58
C TYR A 158 -16.93 8.52 -2.37
N THR A 159 -17.14 7.30 -1.89
CA THR A 159 -16.43 6.73 -0.75
C THR A 159 -15.77 5.42 -1.17
N VAL A 160 -14.46 5.33 -0.94
CA VAL A 160 -13.70 4.09 -0.99
C VAL A 160 -13.67 3.56 0.46
N PRO A 161 -14.40 2.49 0.79
CA PRO A 161 -14.44 1.95 2.14
C PRO A 161 -13.05 1.56 2.64
N ALA A 162 -12.87 1.53 3.97
CA ALA A 162 -11.69 0.94 4.57
C ALA A 162 -11.52 -0.52 4.12
N GLU A 163 -10.28 -0.99 4.05
CA GLU A 163 -9.93 -2.38 3.70
C GLU A 163 -10.25 -2.82 2.26
N THR A 164 -10.61 -1.89 1.38
CA THR A 164 -10.79 -2.16 -0.06
C THR A 164 -9.47 -2.52 -0.76
N TYR A 165 -8.38 -1.85 -0.37
CA TYR A 165 -7.03 -2.02 -0.91
C TYR A 165 -6.07 -2.49 0.18
N SER A 166 -5.16 -3.39 -0.20
CA SER A 166 -4.16 -3.97 0.69
C SER A 166 -2.77 -3.95 0.07
N SER A 167 -1.74 -3.71 0.87
CA SER A 167 -0.35 -3.69 0.42
C SER A 167 0.61 -4.06 1.56
N THR A 168 1.89 -4.26 1.27
CA THR A 168 2.95 -4.42 2.28
C THR A 168 3.38 -3.08 2.90
N SER A 169 2.82 -1.97 2.41
CA SER A 169 3.02 -0.61 2.94
C SER A 169 1.66 0.08 3.15
N LYS A 170 1.46 0.68 4.33
CA LYS A 170 0.26 1.46 4.65
C LYS A 170 0.07 2.61 3.65
N ALA A 171 1.14 3.33 3.32
CA ALA A 171 1.09 4.46 2.40
C ALA A 171 0.69 4.05 0.98
N ASP A 172 1.10 2.85 0.54
CA ASP A 172 0.75 2.35 -0.79
C ASP A 172 -0.73 1.95 -0.86
N ALA A 173 -1.25 1.25 0.17
CA ALA A 173 -2.67 0.94 0.26
C ALA A 173 -3.54 2.21 0.28
N GLU A 174 -3.10 3.25 1.02
CA GLU A 174 -3.76 4.56 1.02
C GLU A 174 -3.71 5.24 -0.36
N GLN A 175 -2.57 5.19 -1.04
CA GLN A 175 -2.41 5.80 -2.36
C GLN A 175 -3.28 5.12 -3.43
N GLN A 176 -3.45 3.80 -3.36
CA GLN A 176 -4.37 3.06 -4.24
C GLN A 176 -5.82 3.52 -4.03
N ALA A 177 -6.26 3.68 -2.79
CA ALA A 177 -7.60 4.20 -2.48
C ALA A 177 -7.80 5.64 -2.99
N LEU A 178 -6.76 6.48 -2.91
CA LEU A 178 -6.81 7.83 -3.47
C LEU A 178 -6.89 7.82 -5.01
N TYR A 179 -6.16 6.93 -5.68
CA TYR A 179 -6.22 6.80 -7.13
C TYR A 179 -7.59 6.33 -7.63
N ASP A 180 -8.21 5.35 -6.98
CA ASP A 180 -9.60 4.95 -7.26
C ASP A 180 -10.53 6.16 -7.15
N LEU A 181 -10.43 6.88 -6.03
CA LEU A 181 -11.26 8.02 -5.74
C LEU A 181 -11.17 9.10 -6.83
N GLU A 182 -9.98 9.44 -7.31
CA GLU A 182 -9.81 10.42 -8.40
C GLU A 182 -10.19 9.87 -9.78
N ALA A 183 -9.95 8.58 -10.05
CA ALA A 183 -10.26 7.95 -11.34
C ALA A 183 -11.77 7.76 -11.56
N ASN A 184 -12.50 7.35 -10.51
CA ASN A 184 -13.90 6.94 -10.60
C ASN A 184 -14.88 7.99 -10.09
N GLY A 185 -14.47 8.82 -9.13
CA GLY A 185 -15.38 9.74 -8.43
C GLY A 185 -16.10 10.73 -9.36
N GLN A 186 -15.39 11.32 -10.33
CA GLN A 186 -16.00 12.26 -11.29
C GLN A 186 -16.92 11.57 -12.31
N LEU A 187 -16.61 10.33 -12.73
CA LEU A 187 -17.46 9.54 -13.63
C LEU A 187 -18.80 9.21 -12.98
N LEU A 188 -18.75 8.74 -11.72
CA LEU A 188 -19.94 8.42 -10.95
C LEU A 188 -20.75 9.68 -10.62
N ALA A 189 -20.09 10.81 -10.34
CA ALA A 189 -20.80 12.08 -10.18
C ALA A 189 -21.54 12.50 -11.46
N ASN A 190 -20.91 12.35 -12.63
CA ASN A 190 -21.54 12.67 -13.91
C ASN A 190 -22.73 11.75 -14.26
N THR A 191 -22.76 10.55 -13.69
CA THR A 191 -23.82 9.56 -13.92
C THR A 191 -24.96 9.70 -12.92
N ASN A 192 -24.64 9.86 -11.63
CA ASN A 192 -25.59 9.69 -10.53
C ASN A 192 -26.05 11.00 -9.87
N ALA A 193 -25.28 12.09 -9.91
CA ALA A 193 -25.77 13.36 -9.37
C ALA A 193 -26.81 14.00 -10.29
N ILE A 194 -27.76 14.72 -9.71
CA ILE A 194 -28.82 15.41 -10.46
C ILE A 194 -28.30 16.71 -11.08
N CYS A 195 -28.87 17.10 -12.23
CA CYS A 195 -28.73 18.45 -12.75
C CYS A 195 -29.82 19.32 -12.13
N ILE A 196 -29.42 20.37 -11.43
CA ILE A 196 -30.30 21.29 -10.71
C ILE A 196 -30.53 22.51 -11.62
N PRO A 197 -31.78 22.94 -11.86
CA PRO A 197 -32.03 24.18 -12.59
C PRO A 197 -31.22 25.34 -12.00
N SER A 198 -30.39 25.96 -12.83
CA SER A 198 -29.54 27.10 -12.48
C SER A 198 -30.22 28.32 -13.04
N GLU A 199 -31.29 28.81 -12.40
CA GLU A 199 -31.94 30.04 -12.82
C GLU A 199 -31.27 31.21 -12.11
N CYS A 200 -30.63 32.08 -12.88
CA CYS A 200 -30.22 33.40 -12.42
C CYS A 200 -31.39 34.35 -12.65
N PRO A 201 -32.11 34.79 -11.59
CA PRO A 201 -33.25 35.66 -11.80
C PRO A 201 -32.75 37.00 -12.33
N PHE A 202 -33.19 37.33 -13.55
CA PHE A 202 -32.93 38.60 -14.21
C PHE A 202 -34.23 39.37 -14.35
N THR A 203 -34.31 40.53 -13.70
CA THR A 203 -35.48 41.41 -13.77
C THR A 203 -35.17 42.56 -14.72
N PRO A 204 -35.79 42.63 -15.92
CA PRO A 204 -35.59 43.76 -16.81
C PRO A 204 -36.15 45.04 -16.17
N THR A 205 -35.51 46.18 -16.42
CA THR A 205 -35.90 47.47 -15.84
C THR A 205 -36.16 48.51 -16.92
N GLY A 206 -36.76 49.64 -16.53
CA GLY A 206 -36.92 50.78 -17.42
C GLY A 206 -37.84 50.52 -18.62
N GLY A 207 -38.90 49.72 -18.42
CA GLY A 207 -39.91 49.41 -19.45
C GLY A 207 -39.48 48.34 -20.46
N LEU A 208 -38.29 47.75 -20.32
CA LEU A 208 -37.83 46.66 -21.17
C LEU A 208 -38.55 45.36 -20.80
N SER A 209 -38.78 44.50 -21.80
CA SER A 209 -39.37 43.17 -21.61
C SER A 209 -38.52 42.09 -22.28
N LEU A 210 -38.39 40.96 -21.59
CA LEU A 210 -37.74 39.76 -22.13
C LEU A 210 -38.70 39.02 -23.05
N SER A 211 -38.15 38.46 -24.12
CA SER A 211 -38.83 37.58 -25.05
C SER A 211 -38.27 36.16 -24.91
N THR A 212 -39.12 35.15 -25.10
CA THR A 212 -38.69 33.75 -25.07
C THR A 212 -37.99 33.38 -26.38
N PRO A 213 -36.85 32.65 -26.35
CA PRO A 213 -36.23 32.04 -25.17
C PRO A 213 -35.12 32.91 -24.54
N SER A 214 -35.36 33.48 -23.35
CA SER A 214 -34.30 34.14 -22.55
C SER A 214 -33.94 33.26 -21.35
N VAL A 215 -32.65 32.98 -21.15
CA VAL A 215 -32.14 32.16 -20.04
C VAL A 215 -30.83 32.74 -19.53
N ILE A 216 -30.75 32.99 -18.23
CA ILE A 216 -29.52 33.39 -17.55
C ILE A 216 -29.22 32.32 -16.51
N TYR A 217 -28.00 31.78 -16.49
CA TYR A 217 -27.64 30.69 -15.60
C TYR A 217 -26.15 30.73 -15.21
N ASN A 218 -25.83 30.10 -14.08
CA ASN A 218 -24.44 29.86 -13.66
C ASN A 218 -23.89 28.59 -14.28
N GLU A 219 -22.63 28.65 -14.72
CA GLU A 219 -21.74 27.54 -15.05
C GLU A 219 -20.44 27.70 -14.24
N GLY A 220 -20.41 27.14 -13.03
CA GLY A 220 -19.33 27.38 -12.07
C GLY A 220 -19.28 28.85 -11.62
N ASN A 221 -18.14 29.51 -11.86
CA ASN A 221 -17.96 30.94 -11.60
C ASN A 221 -18.38 31.81 -12.80
N VAL A 222 -18.74 31.23 -13.93
CA VAL A 222 -19.15 31.98 -15.13
C VAL A 222 -20.67 32.10 -15.17
N VAL A 223 -21.18 33.31 -15.37
CA VAL A 223 -22.59 33.55 -15.67
C VAL A 223 -22.75 33.59 -17.18
N LYS A 224 -23.65 32.77 -17.72
CA LYS A 224 -24.07 32.78 -19.12
C LYS A 224 -25.33 33.64 -19.21
N PHE A 225 -25.25 34.72 -19.99
CA PHE A 225 -26.34 35.65 -20.18
C PHE A 225 -26.87 35.51 -21.60
N SER A 226 -28.09 34.97 -21.74
CA SER A 226 -28.83 34.91 -23.00
C SER A 226 -30.18 35.59 -22.83
N ALA A 227 -30.32 36.80 -23.37
CA ALA A 227 -31.54 37.59 -23.24
C ALA A 227 -31.95 38.20 -24.58
N TYR A 228 -33.20 37.95 -24.96
CA TYR A 228 -33.85 38.63 -26.08
C TYR A 228 -34.70 39.77 -25.52
N ILE A 229 -34.33 41.01 -25.81
CA ILE A 229 -35.08 42.18 -25.38
C ILE A 229 -35.98 42.65 -26.52
N SER A 230 -37.28 42.78 -26.25
CA SER A 230 -38.23 43.29 -27.24
C SER A 230 -37.91 44.74 -27.58
N THR A 231 -37.88 45.06 -28.88
CA THR A 231 -37.75 46.44 -29.35
C THR A 231 -39.10 47.09 -29.69
N ASN A 232 -40.22 46.44 -29.34
CA ASN A 232 -41.55 46.99 -29.58
C ASN A 232 -41.75 48.25 -28.73
N ASN A 233 -42.05 49.39 -29.37
CA ASN A 233 -42.14 50.71 -28.73
C ASN A 233 -40.88 51.15 -27.95
N LEU A 234 -39.72 50.56 -28.28
CA LEU A 234 -38.44 50.97 -27.72
C LEU A 234 -37.97 52.27 -28.38
N ASP A 235 -37.55 53.26 -27.59
CA ASP A 235 -36.79 54.40 -28.10
C ASP A 235 -35.31 54.01 -28.30
N PRO A 236 -34.80 53.94 -29.54
CA PRO A 236 -33.40 53.62 -29.82
C PRO A 236 -32.41 54.52 -29.11
N ASN A 237 -32.79 55.78 -28.83
CA ASN A 237 -31.88 56.78 -28.29
C ASN A 237 -31.38 56.41 -26.89
N PHE A 238 -32.13 55.58 -26.16
CA PHE A 238 -31.76 55.14 -24.81
C PHE A 238 -30.40 54.42 -24.77
N PHE A 239 -29.99 53.78 -25.87
CA PHE A 239 -28.77 53.01 -25.93
C PHE A 239 -27.55 53.79 -26.42
N TYR A 240 -27.68 55.04 -26.90
CA TYR A 240 -26.51 55.87 -27.21
C TYR A 240 -25.74 56.30 -25.94
N THR A 241 -26.41 56.23 -24.79
CA THR A 241 -25.81 56.33 -23.46
C THR A 241 -25.89 54.99 -22.74
N ASN A 242 -25.16 54.86 -21.64
CA ASN A 242 -25.19 53.64 -20.83
C ASN A 242 -26.59 53.41 -20.25
N ARG A 243 -27.27 52.34 -20.66
CA ARG A 243 -28.63 52.00 -20.24
C ARG A 243 -28.64 50.68 -19.47
N THR A 244 -29.18 50.69 -18.26
CA THR A 244 -29.43 49.45 -17.52
C THR A 244 -30.52 48.63 -18.21
N LEU A 245 -30.18 47.39 -18.53
CA LEU A 245 -31.08 46.38 -19.09
C LEU A 245 -31.95 45.77 -17.99
N GLY A 246 -31.35 45.52 -16.83
CA GLY A 246 -32.02 44.88 -15.71
C GLY A 246 -31.06 44.49 -14.59
N LEU A 247 -31.61 43.79 -13.59
CA LEU A 247 -30.92 43.37 -12.38
C LEU A 247 -30.81 41.84 -12.33
N ILE A 248 -29.57 41.34 -12.26
CA ILE A 248 -29.27 39.96 -11.85
C ILE A 248 -29.27 39.91 -10.32
N SER A 249 -29.99 38.94 -9.77
CA SER A 249 -30.10 38.74 -8.31
C SER A 249 -29.56 37.39 -7.85
N GLY A 250 -29.48 37.21 -6.53
CA GLY A 250 -28.99 35.98 -5.91
C GLY A 250 -27.51 35.69 -6.18
N ASN A 251 -27.16 34.40 -6.25
CA ASN A 251 -25.78 33.92 -6.36
C ASN A 251 -25.15 34.07 -7.76
N CYS A 252 -25.82 34.77 -8.67
CA CYS A 252 -25.32 35.12 -10.00
C CYS A 252 -24.78 36.55 -10.07
N LYS A 253 -24.94 37.31 -8.99
CA LYS A 253 -24.43 38.66 -8.86
C LYS A 253 -22.91 38.66 -8.77
N ARG A 254 -22.27 39.62 -9.44
CA ARG A 254 -20.82 39.81 -9.38
C ARG A 254 -20.38 40.22 -7.97
N THR A 255 -19.30 39.64 -7.48
CA THR A 255 -18.73 39.90 -6.15
C THR A 255 -17.45 40.74 -6.22
N LEU A 256 -16.69 40.66 -7.31
CA LEU A 256 -15.56 41.55 -7.62
C LEU A 256 -16.01 42.81 -8.37
N THR A 257 -15.09 43.78 -8.52
CA THR A 257 -15.31 45.05 -9.22
C THR A 257 -16.05 44.91 -10.55
N ALA A 258 -16.74 45.99 -10.95
CA ALA A 258 -17.53 45.99 -12.17
C ALA A 258 -16.67 45.61 -13.39
N THR A 259 -17.21 44.76 -14.25
CA THR A 259 -16.57 44.43 -15.53
C THR A 259 -17.21 45.25 -16.64
N VAL A 260 -16.38 45.65 -17.61
CA VAL A 260 -16.80 46.31 -18.83
C VAL A 260 -16.10 45.60 -19.99
N PHE A 261 -16.86 45.21 -21.00
CA PHE A 261 -16.32 44.53 -22.18
C PHE A 261 -17.17 44.80 -23.40
N THR A 262 -16.57 44.58 -24.57
CA THR A 262 -17.23 44.71 -25.86
C THR A 262 -17.92 43.40 -26.24
N PHE A 263 -19.17 43.48 -26.68
CA PHE A 263 -19.96 42.36 -27.21
C PHE A 263 -20.40 42.67 -28.64
N ASN A 264 -20.06 41.79 -29.57
CA ASN A 264 -20.56 41.84 -30.93
C ASN A 264 -21.79 40.94 -31.03
N GLU A 265 -22.93 41.57 -31.29
CA GLU A 265 -24.19 40.85 -31.42
C GLU A 265 -24.20 40.02 -32.72
N PRO A 266 -24.44 38.70 -32.64
CA PRO A 266 -24.39 37.83 -33.81
C PRO A 266 -25.52 38.15 -34.80
N PRO A 267 -25.28 38.03 -36.12
CA PRO A 267 -26.31 38.18 -37.15
C PRO A 267 -27.49 37.24 -36.92
N GLY A 268 -28.71 37.72 -37.15
CA GLY A 268 -29.93 36.93 -37.05
C GLY A 268 -30.70 37.19 -35.76
N GLY A 269 -31.77 37.99 -35.88
CA GLY A 269 -32.86 37.91 -34.90
C GLY A 269 -33.54 36.53 -34.94
N MET A 270 -34.49 36.29 -34.04
CA MET A 270 -35.19 35.00 -33.84
C MET A 270 -35.79 34.37 -35.13
N PHE A 271 -35.98 35.14 -36.20
CA PHE A 271 -36.56 34.70 -37.48
C PHE A 271 -35.69 34.98 -38.72
N GLY A 272 -34.40 35.28 -38.52
CA GLY A 272 -33.35 35.30 -39.55
C GLY A 272 -33.68 35.98 -40.88
N ASP A 273 -33.54 37.33 -40.95
CA ASP A 273 -33.09 38.09 -42.14
C ASP A 273 -33.09 39.64 -41.94
N THR A 274 -32.47 40.18 -40.88
CA THR A 274 -32.23 41.66 -40.73
C THR A 274 -31.01 41.89 -39.80
N PRO A 275 -30.16 42.92 -40.01
CA PRO A 275 -28.74 42.85 -39.67
C PRO A 275 -28.50 43.01 -38.16
N ALA A 276 -27.93 41.97 -37.54
CA ALA A 276 -27.22 42.13 -36.28
C ALA A 276 -25.72 42.16 -36.58
N ASN A 277 -25.22 43.38 -36.74
CA ASN A 277 -23.81 43.72 -36.75
C ASN A 277 -23.65 44.94 -35.81
N ARG A 278 -24.16 44.78 -34.59
CA ARG A 278 -24.11 45.80 -33.55
C ARG A 278 -22.99 45.48 -32.60
N THR A 279 -22.20 46.48 -32.26
CA THR A 279 -21.21 46.38 -31.20
C THR A 279 -21.74 47.10 -29.98
N TRP A 280 -21.71 46.41 -28.85
CA TRP A 280 -22.19 46.88 -27.55
C TRP A 280 -21.03 46.97 -26.57
N GLU A 281 -21.02 47.99 -25.74
CA GLU A 281 -20.28 48.00 -24.48
C GLU A 281 -21.21 47.49 -23.39
N ILE A 282 -20.85 46.35 -22.79
CA ILE A 282 -21.60 45.73 -21.70
C ILE A 282 -20.89 46.03 -20.39
N ARG A 283 -21.65 46.48 -19.41
CA ARG A 283 -21.18 46.66 -18.03
C ARG A 283 -22.00 45.78 -17.09
N VAL A 284 -21.31 44.99 -16.26
CA VAL A 284 -21.94 44.24 -15.17
C VAL A 284 -21.28 44.66 -13.87
N ASP A 285 -22.08 45.20 -12.93
CA ASP A 285 -21.56 45.72 -11.67
C ASP A 285 -21.84 44.83 -10.45
N ILE A 286 -21.22 45.23 -9.33
CA ILE A 286 -21.35 44.57 -8.03
C ILE A 286 -22.71 44.76 -7.40
N GLY A 287 -23.60 45.55 -8.01
CA GLY A 287 -25.00 45.70 -7.65
C GLY A 287 -25.86 44.60 -8.29
N GLY A 288 -25.35 43.96 -9.34
CA GLY A 288 -26.09 43.04 -10.21
C GLY A 288 -26.67 43.74 -11.43
N ASN A 289 -26.42 45.05 -11.62
CA ASN A 289 -26.94 45.76 -12.78
C ASN A 289 -26.18 45.33 -14.02
N VAL A 290 -26.93 44.91 -15.04
CA VAL A 290 -26.42 44.70 -16.39
C VAL A 290 -26.84 45.89 -17.21
N SER A 291 -25.87 46.58 -17.79
CA SER A 291 -26.11 47.73 -18.66
C SER A 291 -25.44 47.56 -20.01
N ALA A 292 -26.03 48.16 -21.03
CA ALA A 292 -25.51 48.16 -22.39
C ALA A 292 -25.50 49.58 -22.97
N LYS A 293 -24.46 49.86 -23.75
CA LYS A 293 -24.34 51.06 -24.58
C LYS A 293 -24.02 50.64 -26.01
N LEU A 294 -24.76 51.15 -26.98
CA LEU A 294 -24.50 50.92 -28.39
C LEU A 294 -23.25 51.69 -28.81
N ILE A 295 -22.27 50.97 -29.37
CA ILE A 295 -21.02 51.53 -29.90
C ILE A 295 -21.10 51.70 -31.42
N SER A 296 -21.67 50.70 -32.11
CA SER A 296 -21.84 50.74 -33.56
C SER A 296 -23.08 49.95 -34.01
N GLY A 297 -23.62 50.29 -35.18
CA GLY A 297 -24.82 49.67 -35.75
C GLY A 297 -26.08 50.49 -35.50
N THR A 298 -27.25 49.91 -35.79
CA THR A 298 -28.55 50.58 -35.67
C THR A 298 -29.56 49.69 -34.97
N ILE A 299 -30.37 50.29 -34.09
CA ILE A 299 -31.52 49.63 -33.46
C ILE A 299 -32.75 50.02 -34.26
N VAL A 300 -33.47 49.03 -34.77
CA VAL A 300 -34.72 49.23 -35.51
C VAL A 300 -35.87 48.72 -34.63
N PRO A 301 -36.66 49.61 -33.99
CA PRO A 301 -37.82 49.20 -33.22
C PRO A 301 -38.80 48.39 -34.08
N GLY A 302 -39.32 47.30 -33.53
CA GLY A 302 -40.29 46.48 -34.24
C GLY A 302 -40.73 45.26 -33.45
N ARG A 303 -41.93 44.78 -33.74
CA ARG A 303 -42.52 43.61 -33.05
C ARG A 303 -41.70 42.34 -33.20
N TYR A 304 -41.01 42.17 -34.32
CA TYR A 304 -40.17 41.00 -34.62
C TYR A 304 -38.67 41.30 -34.56
N ASN A 305 -38.32 42.53 -34.14
CA ASN A 305 -36.93 42.94 -33.95
C ASN A 305 -36.59 42.81 -32.47
N TYR A 306 -35.49 42.13 -32.18
CA TYR A 306 -35.01 41.91 -30.82
C TYR A 306 -33.55 42.36 -30.71
N LEU A 307 -33.17 42.74 -29.49
CA LEU A 307 -31.76 42.82 -29.12
C LEU A 307 -31.38 41.47 -28.53
N ASN A 308 -30.38 40.82 -29.12
CA ASN A 308 -29.91 39.50 -28.73
C ASN A 308 -28.61 39.61 -27.93
N PHE A 309 -28.71 39.59 -26.60
CA PHE A 309 -27.54 39.62 -25.74
C PHE A 309 -27.14 38.21 -25.33
N THR A 310 -26.09 37.67 -25.97
CA THR A 310 -25.52 36.34 -25.68
C THR A 310 -24.05 36.46 -25.30
N PHE A 311 -23.77 36.77 -24.04
CA PHE A 311 -22.41 36.92 -23.53
C PHE A 311 -22.20 36.15 -22.24
N GLN A 312 -20.96 36.16 -21.74
CA GLN A 312 -20.61 35.54 -20.47
C GLN A 312 -19.69 36.45 -19.66
N PHE A 313 -19.75 36.33 -18.33
CA PHE A 313 -18.84 37.04 -17.43
C PHE A 313 -18.53 36.19 -16.20
N ASP A 314 -17.33 36.34 -15.63
CA ASP A 314 -16.99 35.74 -14.33
C ASP A 314 -17.74 36.48 -13.20
N LYS A 315 -18.37 35.78 -12.26
CA LYS A 315 -19.05 36.43 -11.12
C LYS A 315 -18.10 36.74 -9.96
N ASN A 316 -16.90 36.19 -9.98
CA ASN A 316 -15.83 36.48 -9.04
C ASN A 316 -14.72 37.27 -9.74
#